data_AF-A0A194UMA1-F1
#
_entry.id   AF-A0A194UMA1-F1
#
_cell.length_a   1.000
_cell.length_b   1.000
_cell.length_c   1.000
_cell.angle_alpha   90.00
_cell.angle_beta   90.00
_cell.angle_gamma   90.00
#
_symmetry.space_group_name_H-M   'P 1'
#
loop_
_entity.id
_entity.type
_entity.pdbx_description
1 polymer ?
#
loop_
_entity_poly.entity_id
_entity_poly.type
_entity_poly.pdbx_seq_one_letter_code
_entity_poly.pdbx_strand_id
1 'polypeptide(L)'
;MNAFAPAHSYVLGTALVGLGLHAFFRPTQEYARFGLPLESTSTNTDPPRTKKTTAGRGRRPNYNNDNRLTGKDGSASPLIWLKGVREISYGLALVALQYQGISTGVTTVAGVLALAAVGDGFVVWFHGGEKPGRKKAWGHWAAAVGLGSWAAWRTFVAYGEWAAFHALNF
;
A
#
# COMPACT_ATOMS: atom_id res chain seq x y z
N MET A 1 -6.85 -11.43 -26.16
CA MET A 1 -6.98 -11.22 -24.70
C MET A 1 -8.23 -10.39 -24.44
N ASN A 2 -9.13 -10.84 -23.56
CA ASN A 2 -10.38 -10.12 -23.28
C ASN A 2 -10.19 -9.13 -22.12
N ALA A 3 -10.30 -7.83 -22.41
CA ALA A 3 -10.14 -6.73 -21.43
C ALA A 3 -11.14 -6.81 -20.26
N PHE A 4 -12.32 -7.37 -20.53
CA PHE A 4 -13.43 -7.49 -19.60
C PHE A 4 -13.54 -8.89 -18.99
N ALA A 5 -12.54 -9.75 -19.18
CA ALA A 5 -12.55 -11.09 -18.61
C ALA A 5 -12.71 -11.02 -17.07
N PRO A 6 -13.79 -11.61 -16.51
CA PRO A 6 -14.14 -11.46 -15.09
C PRO A 6 -13.04 -11.96 -14.13
N ALA A 7 -12.25 -12.94 -14.59
CA ALA A 7 -11.18 -13.55 -13.82
C ALA A 7 -10.18 -12.53 -13.27
N HIS A 8 -9.79 -11.53 -14.06
CA HIS A 8 -8.82 -10.51 -13.60
C HIS A 8 -9.36 -9.72 -12.41
N SER A 9 -10.63 -9.33 -12.46
CA SER A 9 -11.27 -8.55 -11.41
C SER A 9 -11.43 -9.38 -10.14
N TYR A 10 -11.84 -10.64 -10.25
CA TYR A 10 -11.95 -11.52 -9.08
C TYR A 10 -10.60 -11.84 -8.45
N VAL A 11 -9.57 -12.12 -9.25
CA VAL A 11 -8.21 -12.37 -8.74
C VAL A 11 -7.65 -11.13 -8.07
N LEU A 12 -7.75 -9.95 -8.68
CA LEU A 12 -7.27 -8.71 -8.09
C LEU A 12 -8.05 -8.34 -6.83
N GLY A 13 -9.39 -8.45 -6.87
CA GLY A 13 -10.25 -8.11 -5.74
C GLY A 13 -10.03 -9.04 -4.54
N THR A 14 -9.94 -10.35 -4.76
CA THR A 14 -9.65 -11.32 -3.69
C THR A 14 -8.24 -11.17 -3.13
N ALA A 15 -7.24 -10.87 -3.98
CA ALA A 15 -5.89 -10.57 -3.54
C ALA A 15 -5.83 -9.33 -2.63
N LEU A 16 -6.57 -8.26 -2.97
CA LEU A 16 -6.68 -7.06 -2.14
C LEU A 16 -7.35 -7.33 -0.80
N VAL A 17 -8.42 -8.12 -0.77
CA VAL A 17 -9.06 -8.55 0.49
C VAL A 17 -8.06 -9.34 1.34
N GLY A 18 -7.33 -10.28 0.75
CA GLY A 18 -6.32 -11.08 1.46
C GLY A 18 -5.19 -10.21 2.04
N LEU A 19 -4.69 -9.25 1.26
CA LEU A 19 -3.68 -8.28 1.72
C LEU A 19 -4.20 -7.42 2.87
N GLY A 20 -5.42 -6.88 2.74
CA GLY A 20 -5.99 -6.04 3.77
C GLY A 20 -6.33 -6.80 5.06
N LEU A 21 -6.79 -8.05 4.97
CA LEU A 21 -6.98 -8.92 6.14
C LEU A 21 -5.64 -9.25 6.81
N HIS A 22 -4.59 -9.55 6.03
CA HIS A 22 -3.26 -9.77 6.58
C HIS A 22 -2.74 -8.53 7.31
N ALA A 23 -2.94 -7.35 6.74
CA ALA A 23 -2.56 -6.08 7.36
C ALA A 23 -3.35 -5.77 8.63
N PHE A 24 -4.64 -6.11 8.64
CA PHE A 24 -5.51 -5.94 9.79
C PHE A 24 -5.11 -6.88 10.94
N PHE A 25 -4.88 -8.16 10.67
CA PHE A 25 -4.56 -9.12 11.75
C PHE A 25 -3.08 -9.16 12.15
N ARG A 26 -2.17 -8.72 11.28
CA ARG A 26 -0.70 -8.72 11.54
C ARG A 26 -0.06 -7.37 11.22
N PRO A 27 -0.47 -6.30 11.92
CA PRO A 27 -0.07 -4.92 11.60
C PRO A 27 1.43 -4.68 11.73
N THR A 28 2.12 -5.31 12.69
CA THR A 28 3.58 -5.18 12.90
C THR A 28 4.41 -5.82 11.79
N GLN A 29 3.92 -6.90 11.17
CA GLN A 29 4.60 -7.55 10.04
C GLN A 29 4.46 -6.72 8.76
N GLU A 30 3.40 -5.93 8.64
CA GLU A 30 3.21 -5.05 7.48
C GLU A 30 4.17 -3.86 7.46
N TYR A 31 4.69 -3.35 8.58
CA TYR A 31 5.75 -2.33 8.55
C TYR A 31 6.97 -2.80 7.76
N ALA A 32 7.39 -4.04 8.03
CA ALA A 32 8.46 -4.68 7.30
C ALA A 32 8.09 -4.89 5.82
N ARG A 33 6.83 -5.08 5.45
CA ARG A 33 6.40 -5.25 4.06
C ARG A 33 6.26 -3.91 3.31
N PHE A 34 5.70 -2.90 3.97
CA PHE A 34 5.60 -1.52 3.52
C PHE A 34 6.97 -0.83 3.40
N GLY A 35 7.95 -1.31 4.17
CA GLY A 35 9.27 -0.70 4.21
C GLY A 35 9.33 0.53 5.12
N LEU A 36 8.41 0.65 6.07
CA LEU A 36 8.43 1.70 7.10
C LEU A 36 9.06 1.15 8.39
N PRO A 37 9.88 1.93 9.11
CA PRO A 37 10.32 1.56 10.45
C PRO A 37 9.13 1.55 11.42
N LEU A 38 9.13 0.63 12.39
CA LEU A 38 8.14 0.64 13.46
C LEU A 38 8.30 1.91 14.30
N GLU A 39 7.17 2.51 14.70
CA GLU A 39 7.17 3.65 15.61
C GLU A 39 7.78 3.21 16.95
N SER A 40 8.86 3.88 17.39
CA SER A 40 9.38 3.68 18.73
C SER A 40 8.40 4.30 19.71
N THR A 41 7.85 3.50 20.61
CA THR A 41 7.05 3.97 21.75
C THR A 41 7.90 4.97 22.54
N SER A 42 7.71 6.27 22.31
CA SER A 42 8.38 7.34 23.05
C SER A 42 7.72 7.52 24.41
N THR A 43 7.67 6.46 25.21
CA THR A 43 7.57 6.59 26.66
C THR A 43 8.97 6.81 27.20
N ASN A 44 9.46 8.05 27.09
CA ASN A 44 10.45 8.50 28.06
C ASN A 44 10.04 9.89 28.54
N THR A 45 9.13 9.85 29.51
CA THR A 45 8.91 10.88 30.51
C THR A 45 10.19 11.00 31.34
N ASP A 46 11.27 11.52 30.77
CA ASP A 46 12.46 11.91 31.55
C ASP A 46 12.16 13.28 32.19
N PRO A 47 12.11 13.44 33.52
CA PRO A 47 12.08 14.77 34.14
C PRO A 47 13.35 15.55 33.74
N PRO A 48 13.32 16.90 33.77
CA PRO A 48 14.44 17.71 33.32
C PRO A 48 15.67 17.44 34.18
N ARG A 49 16.59 16.62 33.68
CA ARG A 49 17.86 16.32 34.35
C ARG A 49 18.79 17.51 34.16
N THR A 50 18.85 18.35 35.19
CA THR A 50 19.83 19.40 35.39
C THR A 50 21.24 18.87 35.10
N LYS A 51 21.93 19.53 34.16
CA LYS A 51 23.32 19.23 33.81
C LYS A 51 24.21 19.50 35.02
N LYS A 52 24.74 18.44 35.64
CA LYS A 52 25.92 18.52 36.51
C LYS A 52 27.07 17.79 35.84
N THR A 53 28.08 18.58 35.49
CA THR A 53 29.40 18.20 34.98
C THR A 53 30.15 17.37 36.02
N THR A 54 30.60 16.16 35.67
CA THR A 54 31.87 15.63 36.20
C THR A 54 32.43 14.55 35.27
N ALA A 55 33.72 14.66 34.98
CA ALA A 55 34.51 13.79 34.13
C ALA A 55 34.58 12.35 34.67
N GLY A 56 34.43 11.37 33.78
CA GLY A 56 34.60 9.96 34.08
C GLY A 56 34.68 9.11 32.82
N ARG A 57 35.90 8.70 32.48
CA ARG A 57 36.31 7.52 31.68
C ARG A 57 35.24 6.96 30.72
N GLY A 58 35.28 7.43 29.46
CA GLY A 58 34.35 7.04 28.40
C GLY A 58 34.41 5.57 28.02
N ARG A 59 33.59 4.74 28.69
CA ARG A 59 33.15 3.45 28.17
C ARG A 59 32.21 3.76 27.00
N ARG A 60 32.65 3.51 25.76
CA ARG A 60 31.81 3.67 24.56
C ARG A 60 30.49 2.91 24.77
N PRO A 61 29.32 3.55 24.67
CA PRO A 61 28.07 2.80 24.65
C PRO A 61 28.07 1.98 23.36
N ASN A 62 28.11 0.66 23.52
CA ASN A 62 27.96 -0.27 22.41
C ASN A 62 26.51 -0.21 21.93
N TYR A 63 26.26 0.65 20.95
CA TYR A 63 25.02 0.69 20.19
C TYR A 63 24.99 -0.56 19.29
N ASN A 64 24.68 -1.72 19.87
CA ASN A 64 24.17 -2.87 19.12
C ASN A 64 22.79 -2.45 18.58
N ASN A 65 22.81 -1.85 17.39
CA ASN A 65 21.68 -1.33 16.61
C ASN A 65 20.83 -2.45 15.98
N ASP A 66 20.83 -3.62 16.59
CA ASP A 66 20.33 -4.86 16.01
C ASP A 66 18.81 -5.01 16.29
N ASN A 67 18.30 -4.27 17.28
CA ASN A 67 16.91 -4.30 17.71
C ASN A 67 16.01 -3.26 17.04
N ARG A 68 16.56 -2.26 16.34
CA ARG A 68 15.74 -1.25 15.63
C ARG A 68 15.05 -1.80 14.37
N LEU A 69 15.55 -2.91 13.83
CA LEU A 69 14.99 -3.60 12.67
C LEU A 69 14.06 -4.76 13.07
N THR A 70 14.09 -5.19 14.33
CA THR A 70 13.38 -6.36 14.85
C THR A 70 12.38 -5.98 15.94
N GLY A 71 11.59 -4.95 15.68
CA GLY A 71 10.21 -4.75 16.13
C GLY A 71 9.63 -5.56 17.29
N LYS A 72 10.29 -5.61 18.44
CA LYS A 72 9.75 -6.27 19.64
C LYS A 72 8.99 -5.30 20.55
N ASP A 73 9.24 -3.98 20.44
CA ASP A 73 8.75 -2.99 21.41
C ASP A 73 8.00 -1.79 20.79
N GLY A 74 7.59 -1.87 19.51
CA GLY A 74 6.87 -0.80 18.81
C GLY A 74 5.36 -1.04 18.73
N SER A 75 4.55 -0.10 19.22
CA SER A 75 3.10 -0.12 19.01
C SER A 75 2.79 0.11 17.53
N ALA A 76 1.89 -0.68 16.94
CA ALA A 76 1.50 -0.49 15.55
C ALA A 76 0.68 0.79 15.41
N SER A 77 1.17 1.75 14.62
CA SER A 77 0.44 2.98 14.30
C SER A 77 -0.94 2.67 13.75
N PRO A 78 -2.00 3.40 14.16
CA PRO A 78 -3.35 3.25 13.62
C PRO A 78 -3.43 3.35 12.08
N LEU A 79 -2.45 3.99 11.44
CA LEU A 79 -2.36 4.12 9.98
C LEU A 79 -2.30 2.77 9.25
N ILE A 80 -1.70 1.74 9.86
CA ILE A 80 -1.62 0.42 9.21
C ILE A 80 -2.97 -0.32 9.23
N TRP A 81 -3.77 -0.10 10.27
CA TRP A 81 -5.13 -0.63 10.36
C TRP A 81 -6.05 0.02 9.33
N LEU A 82 -5.95 1.34 9.18
CA LEU A 82 -6.69 2.09 8.16
C LEU A 82 -6.32 1.63 6.75
N LYS A 83 -5.04 1.31 6.52
CA LYS A 83 -4.61 0.71 5.26
C LYS A 83 -5.27 -0.65 5.02
N GLY A 84 -5.29 -1.53 6.01
CA GLY A 84 -5.95 -2.84 5.88
C GLY A 84 -7.43 -2.71 5.53
N VAL A 85 -8.15 -1.83 6.24
CA VAL A 85 -9.57 -1.52 5.96
C VAL A 85 -9.75 -0.99 4.53
N ARG A 86 -8.87 -0.10 4.09
CA ARG A 86 -8.87 0.47 2.73
C ARG A 86 -8.73 -0.62 1.67
N GLU A 87 -7.79 -1.55 1.84
CA GLU A 87 -7.55 -2.64 0.88
C GLU A 87 -8.70 -3.65 0.83
N ILE A 88 -9.27 -4.01 1.99
CA ILE A 88 -10.47 -4.84 2.06
C ILE A 88 -11.63 -4.16 1.31
N SER A 89 -11.85 -2.88 1.58
CA SER A 89 -12.96 -2.10 0.99
C SER A 89 -12.85 -2.04 -0.53
N TYR A 90 -11.65 -1.77 -1.07
CA TYR A 90 -11.44 -1.75 -2.51
C TYR A 90 -11.56 -3.14 -3.14
N GLY A 91 -11.05 -4.18 -2.48
CA GLY A 91 -11.17 -5.55 -2.96
C GLY A 91 -12.62 -6.00 -3.04
N LEU A 92 -13.42 -5.73 -2.00
CA LEU A 92 -14.85 -6.02 -1.99
C LEU A 92 -15.61 -5.23 -3.05
N ALA A 93 -15.32 -3.93 -3.22
CA ALA A 93 -15.95 -3.12 -4.26
C ALA A 93 -15.67 -3.69 -5.66
N LEU A 94 -14.43 -4.12 -5.92
CA LEU A 94 -14.04 -4.65 -7.22
C LEU A 94 -14.70 -6.01 -7.52
N VAL A 95 -14.81 -6.89 -6.51
CA VAL A 95 -15.55 -8.15 -6.61
C VAL A 95 -17.05 -7.91 -6.80
N ALA A 96 -17.65 -7.02 -6.01
CA ALA A 96 -19.08 -6.73 -6.06
C ALA A 96 -19.50 -6.12 -7.40
N LEU A 97 -18.74 -5.15 -7.91
CA LEU A 97 -19.01 -4.54 -9.22
C LEU A 97 -18.86 -5.53 -10.37
N GLN A 98 -17.87 -6.43 -10.29
CA GLN A 98 -17.71 -7.49 -11.26
C GLN A 98 -18.86 -8.51 -11.18
N TYR A 99 -19.31 -8.86 -9.97
CA TYR A 99 -20.43 -9.77 -9.74
C TYR A 99 -21.75 -9.20 -10.26
N GLN A 100 -21.96 -7.89 -10.13
CA GLN A 100 -23.11 -7.18 -10.69
C GLN A 100 -23.02 -6.96 -12.20
N GLY A 101 -21.92 -7.34 -12.85
CA GLY A 101 -21.71 -7.12 -14.29
C GLY A 101 -21.46 -5.66 -14.68
N ILE A 102 -21.19 -4.76 -13.72
CA ILE A 102 -21.00 -3.32 -13.95
C ILE A 102 -19.55 -3.06 -14.37
N SER A 103 -19.26 -3.31 -15.65
CA SER A 103 -17.91 -3.23 -16.23
C SER A 103 -17.30 -1.82 -16.13
N THR A 104 -18.10 -0.77 -16.25
CA THR A 104 -17.67 0.63 -16.09
C THR A 104 -17.20 0.90 -14.66
N GLY A 105 -17.96 0.42 -13.66
CA GLY A 105 -17.61 0.55 -12.25
C GLY A 105 -16.27 -0.13 -11.92
N VAL A 106 -16.05 -1.35 -12.46
CA VAL A 106 -14.76 -2.05 -12.30
C VAL A 106 -13.61 -1.23 -12.89
N THR A 107 -13.79 -0.62 -14.06
CA THR A 107 -12.77 0.24 -14.68
C THR A 107 -12.47 1.48 -13.82
N THR A 108 -13.51 2.13 -13.29
CA THR A 108 -13.35 3.28 -12.39
C THR A 108 -12.59 2.91 -11.12
N VAL A 109 -12.98 1.82 -10.46
CA VAL A 109 -12.31 1.35 -9.22
C VAL A 109 -10.87 0.93 -9.51
N ALA A 110 -10.60 0.31 -10.66
CA ALA A 110 -9.23 0.00 -11.09
C ALA A 110 -8.38 1.27 -11.24
N GLY A 111 -8.94 2.35 -11.79
CA GLY A 111 -8.29 3.66 -11.86
C GLY A 111 -8.02 4.26 -10.47
N VAL A 112 -8.99 4.19 -9.55
CA VAL A 112 -8.81 4.64 -8.16
C VAL A 112 -7.70 3.85 -7.46
N LEU A 113 -7.64 2.54 -7.67
CA LEU A 113 -6.58 1.67 -7.13
C LEU A 113 -5.21 2.02 -7.69
N ALA A 114 -5.11 2.34 -8.99
CA ALA A 114 -3.86 2.80 -9.59
C ALA A 114 -3.37 4.10 -8.92
N LEU A 115 -4.26 5.07 -8.68
CA LEU A 115 -3.93 6.30 -7.97
C LEU A 115 -3.51 6.04 -6.51
N ALA A 116 -4.22 5.15 -5.82
CA ALA A 116 -3.86 4.75 -4.45
C ALA A 116 -2.46 4.10 -4.40
N ALA A 117 -2.11 3.27 -5.40
CA ALA A 117 -0.79 2.65 -5.50
C ALA A 117 0.32 3.68 -5.79
N VAL A 118 0.05 4.71 -6.59
CA VAL A 118 0.98 5.85 -6.77
C VAL A 118 1.21 6.55 -5.43
N GLY A 119 0.14 6.86 -4.70
CA GLY A 119 0.21 7.51 -3.39
C GLY A 119 1.00 6.68 -2.37
N ASP A 120 0.73 5.38 -2.28
CA ASP A 120 1.49 4.46 -1.43
C ASP A 120 2.98 4.46 -1.79
N GLY A 121 3.33 4.45 -3.09
CA GLY A 121 4.71 4.52 -3.53
C GLY A 121 5.41 5.84 -3.15
N PHE A 122 4.71 6.97 -3.20
CA PHE A 122 5.24 8.25 -2.70
C PHE A 122 5.49 8.22 -1.19
N VAL A 123 4.54 7.69 -0.40
CA VAL A 123 4.69 7.58 1.06
C VAL A 123 5.94 6.77 1.41
N VAL A 124 6.13 5.61 0.77
CA VAL A 124 7.29 4.74 0.99
C VAL A 124 8.60 5.39 0.52
N TRP A 125 8.56 6.16 -0.57
CA TRP A 125 9.74 6.86 -1.07
C TRP A 125 10.25 7.93 -0.10
N PHE A 126 9.35 8.70 0.51
CA PHE A 126 9.72 9.75 1.45
C PHE A 126 9.97 9.25 2.88
N HIS A 127 9.26 8.19 3.33
CA HIS A 127 9.28 7.75 4.73
C HIS A 127 9.90 6.36 4.96
N GLY A 128 10.29 5.63 3.90
CA GLY A 128 10.75 4.23 3.99
C GLY A 128 12.26 4.02 4.28
N GLY A 129 13.03 5.08 4.49
CA GLY A 129 14.48 5.00 4.73
C GLY A 129 15.32 4.63 3.49
N GLU A 130 16.62 4.88 3.58
CA GLU A 130 17.50 5.03 2.39
C GLU A 130 17.78 3.76 1.58
N LYS A 131 17.65 2.55 2.15
CA LYS A 131 18.16 1.31 1.51
C LYS A 131 17.11 0.19 1.30
N PRO A 132 16.19 -0.12 2.23
CA PRO A 132 15.12 -1.09 1.99
C PRO A 132 13.80 -0.48 1.50
N GLY A 133 13.49 0.79 1.82
CA GLY A 133 12.23 1.45 1.42
C GLY A 133 12.16 1.77 -0.07
N ARG A 134 13.22 2.32 -0.67
CA ARG A 134 13.21 2.71 -2.09
C ARG A 134 13.03 1.52 -3.05
N LYS A 135 13.57 0.34 -2.73
CA LYS A 135 13.32 -0.89 -3.51
C LYS A 135 11.86 -1.36 -3.42
N LYS A 136 11.17 -1.07 -2.30
CA LYS A 136 9.75 -1.41 -2.11
C LYS A 136 8.81 -0.40 -2.76
N ALA A 137 9.18 0.89 -2.80
CA ALA A 137 8.46 1.91 -3.55
C ALA A 137 8.30 1.52 -5.03
N TRP A 138 9.33 0.90 -5.63
CA TRP A 138 9.26 0.35 -6.99
C TRP A 138 8.14 -0.68 -7.17
N GLY A 139 7.88 -1.52 -6.17
CA GLY A 139 6.77 -2.47 -6.21
C GLY A 139 5.40 -1.78 -6.24
N HIS A 140 5.23 -0.71 -5.47
CA HIS A 140 4.01 0.10 -5.48
C HIS A 140 3.80 0.80 -6.82
N TRP A 141 4.86 1.36 -7.41
CA TRP A 141 4.78 1.98 -8.74
C TRP A 141 4.54 0.97 -9.86
N ALA A 142 5.15 -0.22 -9.78
CA ALA A 142 4.86 -1.30 -10.72
C ALA A 142 3.39 -1.73 -10.66
N ALA A 143 2.82 -1.85 -9.45
CA ALA A 143 1.40 -2.12 -9.27
C ALA A 143 0.52 -0.99 -9.83
N ALA A 144 0.91 0.27 -9.63
CA ALA A 144 0.21 1.43 -10.18
C ALA A 144 0.19 1.42 -11.71
N VAL A 145 1.34 1.15 -12.35
CA VAL A 145 1.44 1.04 -13.81
C VAL A 145 0.62 -0.14 -14.32
N GLY A 146 0.72 -1.32 -13.69
CA GLY A 146 -0.04 -2.50 -14.11
C GLY A 146 -1.55 -2.27 -14.05
N LEU A 147 -2.05 -1.73 -12.93
CA LEU A 147 -3.47 -1.40 -12.76
C LEU A 147 -3.91 -0.27 -13.69
N GLY A 148 -3.10 0.77 -13.83
CA GLY A 148 -3.39 1.92 -14.70
C GLY A 148 -3.44 1.52 -16.17
N SER A 149 -2.48 0.72 -16.64
CA SER A 149 -2.46 0.18 -18.01
C SER A 149 -3.66 -0.73 -18.26
N TRP A 150 -4.05 -1.57 -17.30
CA TRP A 150 -5.24 -2.41 -17.44
C TRP A 150 -6.53 -1.59 -17.49
N ALA A 151 -6.67 -0.58 -16.64
CA ALA A 151 -7.81 0.34 -16.67
C ALA A 151 -7.87 1.13 -17.98
N ALA A 152 -6.74 1.67 -18.45
CA ALA A 152 -6.65 2.38 -19.71
C ALA A 152 -7.00 1.48 -20.92
N TRP A 153 -6.55 0.22 -20.92
CA TRP A 153 -6.89 -0.76 -21.94
C TRP A 153 -8.40 -1.04 -21.98
N ARG A 154 -9.04 -1.23 -20.82
CA ARG A 154 -10.51 -1.40 -20.74
C ARG A 154 -11.25 -0.20 -21.30
N THR A 155 -10.79 1.01 -20.98
CA THR A 155 -11.36 2.25 -21.51
C THR A 155 -11.19 2.35 -23.02
N PHE A 156 -10.00 2.03 -23.55
CA PHE A 156 -9.73 2.05 -24.99
C PHE A 156 -10.65 1.09 -25.76
N VAL A 157 -10.82 -0.14 -25.29
CA VAL A 157 -11.73 -1.12 -25.93
C VAL A 157 -13.17 -0.61 -25.89
N ALA A 158 -13.64 -0.08 -24.76
CA ALA A 158 -15.00 0.46 -24.64
C ALA A 158 -15.26 1.63 -25.61
N TYR A 159 -14.31 2.55 -25.76
CA TYR A 159 -14.43 3.66 -26.72
C TYR A 159 -14.40 3.17 -28.18
N GLY A 160 -13.57 2.18 -28.50
CA GLY A 160 -13.52 1.58 -29.84
C GLY A 160 -14.84 0.94 -30.25
N GLU A 161 -15.48 0.19 -29.34
CA GLU A 161 -16.80 -0.41 -29.57
C GLU A 161 -17.89 0.66 -29.76
N TRP A 162 -17.87 1.72 -28.93
CA TRP A 162 -18.82 2.83 -29.05
C TRP A 162 -18.68 3.57 -30.38
N ALA A 163 -17.45 3.85 -30.82
CA ALA A 163 -17.16 4.51 -32.09
C ALA A 163 -17.57 3.66 -33.29
N ALA A 164 -17.32 2.34 -33.25
CA ALA A 164 -17.74 1.41 -34.29
C ALA A 164 -19.27 1.32 -34.41
N PHE A 165 -19.99 1.29 -33.28
CA PHE A 165 -21.45 1.29 -33.27
C PHE A 165 -22.04 2.56 -33.92
N HIS A 166 -21.44 3.73 -33.67
CA HIS A 166 -21.89 4.98 -34.30
C HIS A 166 -21.55 5.00 -35.79
N ALA A 167 -20.39 4.49 -36.20
CA ALA A 167 -19.99 4.45 -37.60
C ALA A 167 -20.84 3.51 -38.49
N LEU A 168 -21.50 2.50 -37.92
CA LEU A 168 -22.33 1.53 -38.64
C LEU A 168 -23.82 1.89 -38.69
N ASN A 169 -24.25 2.94 -37.99
CA ASN A 169 -25.64 3.41 -37.94
C ASN A 169 -25.86 4.71 -38.76
N PHE A 170 -24.95 5.04 -39.66
CA PHE A 170 -25.10 6.06 -40.71
C PHE A 170 -25.03 5.39 -42.09
#